data_AF-A0A151S6N8-F1
#
_entry.id   AF-A0A151S6N8-F1
#
_cell.length_a   1.000
_cell.length_b   1.000
_cell.length_c   1.000
_cell.angle_alpha   90.00
_cell.angle_beta   90.00
_cell.angle_gamma   90.00
#
_symmetry.space_group_name_H-M   'P 1'
#
loop_
_entity.id
_entity.type
_entity.pdbx_description
1 polymer ?
#
loop_
_entity_poly.entity_id
_entity_poly.type
_entity_poly.pdbx_seq_one_letter_code
_entity_poly.pdbx_strand_id
1 'polypeptide(L)' 'MSKEMLTRVIGCKSSFQIWDKIHAYFHAHTNAKARQLRGDLRSTTLENRSISEFYY' A
#
# COMPACT_ATOMS: atom_id res chain seq x y z
N MET A 1 30.88 -8.08 6.00
CA MET A 1 30.15 -6.90 6.52
C MET A 1 29.94 -7.06 8.01
N SER A 2 30.37 -6.10 8.84
CA SER A 2 30.18 -6.17 10.30
C SER A 2 28.75 -5.75 10.69
N LYS A 3 28.29 -6.18 11.87
CA LYS A 3 26.97 -5.83 12.42
C LYS A 3 26.75 -4.31 12.46
N GLU A 4 27.78 -3.56 12.84
CA GLU A 4 27.74 -2.09 12.91
C GLU A 4 27.62 -1.44 11.53
N MET A 5 28.36 -1.96 10.52
CA MET A 5 28.20 -1.49 9.15
C MET A 5 26.80 -1.79 8.62
N LEU A 6 26.26 -2.98 8.90
CA LEU A 6 24.92 -3.36 8.48
C LEU A 6 23.83 -2.45 9.10
N THR A 7 23.93 -2.19 10.40
CA THR A 7 23.02 -1.26 11.09
C THR A 7 23.11 0.16 10.56
N ARG A 8 24.30 0.64 10.17
CA ARG A 8 24.48 1.95 9.52
C ARG A 8 23.85 2.00 8.12
N VAL A 9 24.06 0.96 7.32
CA VAL A 9 23.53 0.88 5.94
C VAL A 9 22.00 0.76 5.92
N ILE A 10 21.44 -0.11 6.76
CA ILE A 10 19.97 -0.33 6.84
C ILE A 10 19.28 0.78 7.66
N GLY A 11 20.03 1.45 8.55
CA GLY A 11 19.48 2.42 9.50
C GLY A 11 18.57 1.77 10.54
N CYS A 12 18.73 0.47 10.81
CA CYS A 12 17.96 -0.28 11.80
C CYS A 12 18.89 -0.96 12.80
N LYS A 13 18.60 -0.77 14.10
CA LYS A 13 19.36 -1.33 15.22
C LYS A 13 18.84 -2.70 15.67
N SER A 14 17.61 -3.05 15.28
CA SER A 14 16.97 -4.33 15.58
C SER A 14 16.15 -4.82 14.38
N SER A 15 15.89 -6.13 14.35
CA SER A 15 15.02 -6.77 13.36
C SER A 15 13.59 -6.23 13.40
N PHE A 16 13.10 -5.85 14.59
CA PHE A 16 11.78 -5.26 14.77
C PHE A 16 11.60 -3.97 13.94
N GLN A 17 12.59 -3.09 13.92
CA GLN A 17 12.53 -1.86 13.12
C GLN A 17 12.47 -2.12 11.61
N ILE A 18 13.09 -3.21 11.15
CA ILE A 18 13.01 -3.62 9.74
C ILE A 18 11.59 -4.09 9.44
N TRP A 19 11.02 -4.90 10.34
CA TRP A 19 9.66 -5.41 10.21
C TRP A 19 8.63 -4.28 10.17
N ASP A 20 8.74 -3.28 11.04
CA ASP A 20 7.89 -2.09 11.02
C ASP A 20 7.96 -1.33 9.69
N LYS A 21 9.17 -1.14 9.15
CA LYS A 21 9.35 -0.46 7.85
C LYS A 21 8.70 -1.24 6.70
N ILE A 22 8.90 -2.55 6.67
CA ILE A 22 8.30 -3.45 5.67
C ILE A 22 6.77 -3.37 5.78
N HIS A 23 6.23 -3.53 6.98
CA HIS A 23 4.79 -3.44 7.21
C HIS A 23 4.21 -2.09 6.81
N ALA A 24 4.84 -0.98 7.22
CA ALA A 24 4.38 0.36 6.87
C ALA A 24 4.36 0.58 5.36
N TYR A 25 5.40 0.13 4.65
CA TYR A 25 5.47 0.23 3.19
C TYR A 25 4.33 -0.53 2.52
N PHE A 26 4.15 -1.83 2.83
CA PHE A 26 3.12 -2.64 2.20
C PHE A 26 1.71 -2.21 2.62
N HIS A 27 1.51 -1.78 3.86
CA HIS A 27 0.23 -1.25 4.32
C HIS A 27 -0.15 0.02 3.55
N ALA A 28 0.79 0.97 3.40
CA ALA A 28 0.56 2.19 2.62
C ALA A 28 0.30 1.88 1.14
N HIS A 29 1.10 0.99 0.54
CA HIS A 29 0.99 0.60 -0.87
C HIS A 29 -0.35 -0.10 -1.16
N THR A 30 -0.73 -1.09 -0.36
CA THR A 30 -1.99 -1.83 -0.51
C THR A 30 -3.19 -0.91 -0.32
N ASN A 31 -3.15 -0.01 0.67
CA ASN A 31 -4.24 0.94 0.87
C ASN A 31 -4.36 1.96 -0.27
N ALA A 32 -3.24 2.42 -0.82
CA ALA A 32 -3.24 3.29 -2.00
C ALA A 32 -3.86 2.57 -3.20
N LYS A 33 -3.46 1.33 -3.48
CA LYS A 33 -4.02 0.54 -4.57
C LYS A 33 -5.51 0.27 -4.38
N ALA A 34 -5.94 -0.07 -3.16
CA ALA A 34 -7.34 -0.29 -2.85
C ALA A 34 -8.19 0.98 -3.00
N ARG A 35 -7.64 2.17 -2.69
CA ARG A 35 -8.32 3.45 -2.96
C ARG A 35 -8.44 3.73 -4.46
N GLN A 36 -7.37 3.50 -5.22
CA GLN A 36 -7.39 3.63 -6.68
C GLN A 36 -8.46 2.74 -7.30
N LEU A 37 -8.47 1.44 -6.97
CA LEU A 37 -9.46 0.50 -7.50
C LEU A 37 -10.90 0.89 -7.17
N ARG A 38 -11.17 1.40 -5.96
CA ARG A 38 -12.50 1.93 -5.61
C ARG A 38 -12.87 3.18 -6.44
N GLY A 39 -11.89 4.03 -6.73
CA GLY A 39 -12.07 5.19 -7.61
C GLY A 39 -12.40 4.77 -9.03
N ASP A 40 -11.59 3.87 -9.60
CA ASP A 40 -11.77 3.32 -10.95
C ASP A 40 -13.12 2.60 -11.08
N LEU A 41 -13.52 1.85 -10.06
CA LEU A 41 -14.82 1.19 -10.03
C LEU A 41 -15.95 2.21 -10.05
N ARG A 42 -15.87 3.27 -9.24
CA ARG A 42 -16.89 4.33 -9.18
C ARG A 42 -16.98 5.15 -10.47
N SER A 43 -15.86 5.34 -11.17
CA SER A 43 -15.84 6.06 -12.46
C SER A 43 -16.19 5.19 -13.65
N THR A 44 -16.24 3.87 -13.47
CA THR A 44 -16.72 2.94 -14.50
C THR A 44 -18.19 3.18 -14.76
N THR A 45 -18.52 3.50 -16.01
CA THR A 45 -19.88 3.69 -16.49
C THR A 45 -20.18 2.70 -17.60
N LEU A 46 -21.45 2.28 -17.70
CA LEU A 46 -21.98 1.48 -18.79
C LEU A 46 -23.25 2.18 -19.29
N GLU A 47 -23.31 2.51 -20.58
CA GLU A 47 -24.45 3.22 -21.19
C GLU A 47 -24.80 4.53 -20.46
N ASN A 48 -23.79 5.29 -20.05
CA ASN A 48 -23.91 6.52 -19.23
C ASN A 48 -24.47 6.33 -17.81
N ARG A 49 -24.60 5.08 -17.34
CA ARG A 49 -24.99 4.77 -15.96
C ARG A 49 -23.77 4.40 -15.14
N SER A 50 -23.65 5.00 -13.96
CA SER A 50 -22.60 4.64 -12.99
C SER A 50 -22.80 3.23 -12.47
N ILE A 51 -21.71 2.53 -12.11
CA ILE A 51 -21.80 1.20 -11.48
C ILE A 51 -22.71 1.19 -10.24
N SER A 52 -22.81 2.31 -9.52
CA SER A 52 -23.69 2.45 -8.35
C SER A 52 -25.18 2.28 -8.68
N GLU A 53 -25.57 2.55 -9.93
CA GLU A 53 -26.95 2.44 -10.42
C GLU A 53 -27.34 1.00 -10.79
N PHE A 54 -26.38 0.06 -10.85
CA PHE A 54 -26.65 -1.35 -11.16
C PHE A 54 -26.84 -2.22 -9.91
N TYR A 55 -26.48 -1.71 -8.72
CA TYR A 55 -26.56 -2.45 -7.44
C TYR A 55 -27.77 -2.06 -6.58
N TYR A 56 -28.64 -1.18 -7.09
CA TYR A 56 -29.95 -0.82 -6.53
C TYR A 56 -31.05 -1.19 -7.52
#